data_AF-A0A8T4MXD5-F1
#
_entry.id   AF-A0A8T4MXD5-F1
#
_cell.length_a   1.000
_cell.length_b   1.000
_cell.length_c   1.000
_cell.angle_alpha   90.00
_cell.angle_beta   90.00
_cell.angle_gamma   90.00
#
_symmetry.space_group_name_H-M   'P 1'
#
loop_
_entity.id
_entity.type
_entity.pdbx_description
1 polymer ?
#
loop_
_entity_poly.entity_id
_entity_poly.type
_entity_poly.pdbx_seq_one_letter_code
_entity_poly.pdbx_strand_id
1 'polypeptide(L)' 'MAEIILKVKGYKCERCEHKWIPRKKEYPIICPICKSPYWDKPRKNGTRNTNAK' A
#
# COMPACT_ATOMS: atom_id res chain seq x y z
N MET A 1 -27.52 -22.33 3.47
CA MET A 1 -26.96 -20.99 3.74
C MET A 1 -25.89 -20.75 2.69
N ALA A 2 -25.99 -19.67 1.92
CA ALA A 2 -25.12 -19.44 0.76
C ALA A 2 -23.86 -18.67 1.18
N GLU A 3 -22.69 -19.19 0.80
CA GLU A 3 -21.40 -18.49 0.94
C GLU A 3 -21.16 -17.60 -0.27
N ILE A 4 -20.74 -16.36 -0.04
CA ILE A 4 -20.37 -15.43 -1.11
C ILE A 4 -19.01 -14.79 -0.84
N ILE A 5 -18.24 -14.57 -1.90
CA ILE A 5 -16.93 -13.91 -1.85
C ILE A 5 -17.10 -12.45 -2.27
N LEU A 6 -16.84 -11.52 -1.36
CA LEU A 6 -16.87 -10.08 -1.63
C LEU A 6 -15.45 -9.56 -1.96
N LYS A 7 -15.28 -8.98 -3.15
CA LYS A 7 -14.06 -8.28 -3.56
C LYS A 7 -14.23 -6.78 -3.38
N VAL A 8 -13.40 -6.16 -2.55
CA VAL A 8 -13.41 -4.71 -2.31
C VAL A 8 -12.10 -4.07 -2.79
N LYS A 9 -12.20 -2.83 -3.28
CA LYS A 9 -11.02 -2.04 -3.66
C LYS A 9 -10.39 -1.45 -2.39
N GLY A 10 -9.09 -1.67 -2.22
CA GLY A 10 -8.30 -1.12 -1.13
C GLY A 10 -6.96 -0.60 -1.63
N TYR A 11 -6.23 0.07 -0.75
CA TYR A 11 -4.91 0.62 -1.00
C TYR A 11 -3.86 -0.10 -0.17
N LYS A 12 -2.63 -0.17 -0.70
CA LYS A 12 -1.45 -0.69 -0.01
C LYS A 12 -0.41 0.43 0.05
N CYS A 13 0.24 0.57 1.20
CA CYS A 13 1.37 1.49 1.35
C CYS A 13 2.66 0.83 0.91
N GLU A 14 3.39 1.42 -0.02
CA GLU A 14 4.71 0.99 -0.50
C GLU A 14 5.85 1.25 0.49
N ARG A 15 5.57 1.90 1.64
CA ARG A 15 6.56 2.18 2.70
C ARG A 15 6.47 1.28 3.91
N CYS A 16 5.25 1.07 4.41
CA CYS A 16 4.98 0.27 5.61
C CYS A 16 4.16 -0.99 5.31
N GLU A 17 3.79 -1.21 4.05
CA GLU A 17 3.07 -2.40 3.55
C GLU A 17 1.67 -2.60 4.12
N HIS A 18 1.19 -1.66 4.92
CA HIS A 18 -0.16 -1.67 5.46
C HIS A 18 -1.19 -1.58 4.34
N LYS A 19 -2.24 -2.41 4.46
CA LYS A 19 -3.39 -2.44 3.54
C LYS A 19 -4.59 -1.85 4.26
N TRP A 20 -5.30 -0.94 3.61
CA TRP A 20 -6.52 -0.37 4.17
C TRP A 20 -7.58 -0.19 3.09
N ILE A 21 -8.83 -0.14 3.52
CA ILE A 21 -9.98 0.17 2.66
C ILE A 21 -10.41 1.60 3.02
N PRO A 22 -10.38 2.54 2.05
CA PRO A 22 -10.80 3.91 2.30
C PRO A 22 -12.30 3.96 2.60
N ARG A 23 -12.71 4.76 3.58
CA ARG A 23 -14.14 4.96 3.88
C ARG A 23 -14.83 5.86 2.85
N LYS A 24 -14.07 6.81 2.29
CA LYS A 24 -14.52 7.72 1.24
C LYS A 24 -14.00 7.25 -0.11
N LYS A 25 -14.69 7.66 -1.18
CA LYS A 25 -14.30 7.36 -2.57
C LYS A 25 -13.10 8.19 -3.05
N GLU A 26 -12.62 9.11 -2.23
CA GLU A 26 -11.50 10.00 -2.50
C GLU A 26 -10.16 9.28 -2.38
N TYR A 27 -9.20 9.70 -3.21
CA TYR A 27 -7.84 9.15 -3.19
C TYR A 27 -7.12 9.59 -1.91
N PRO A 28 -6.56 8.67 -1.11
CA PRO A 28 -5.90 9.05 0.13
C PRO A 28 -4.61 9.81 -0.17
N ILE A 29 -4.47 10.99 0.43
CA ILE A 29 -3.26 11.81 0.28
C ILE A 29 -2.12 11.23 1.14
N ILE A 30 -2.46 10.54 2.24
CA ILE A 30 -1.53 10.12 3.28
C ILE A 30 -1.85 8.69 3.74
N CYS A 31 -0.82 7.89 4.05
CA CYS A 31 -1.02 6.58 4.69
C CYS A 31 -1.56 6.72 6.13
N PRO A 32 -2.59 5.96 6.54
CA PRO A 32 -3.16 6.04 7.88
C PRO A 32 -2.21 5.59 9.01
N ILE A 33 -1.23 4.72 8.73
CA ILE A 33 -0.29 4.19 9.72
C ILE A 33 0.96 5.07 9.81
N CYS A 34 1.76 5.14 8.74
CA CYS A 34 3.06 5.82 8.77
C CYS A 34 2.97 7.32 8.47
N LYS A 35 1.76 7.85 8.21
CA LYS A 35 1.49 9.24 7.86
C LYS A 35 2.31 9.76 6.68
N SER A 36 2.81 8.86 5.83
CA SER A 36 3.60 9.27 4.68
C SER A 36 2.71 9.70 3.52
N PRO A 37 2.95 10.87 2.90
CA PRO A 37 2.25 11.30 1.69
C PRO A 37 2.71 10.56 0.43
N TYR A 38 3.82 9.81 0.51
CA TYR A 38 4.37 9.03 -0.60
C TYR A 38 4.12 7.54 -0.38
N TRP A 39 2.91 7.22 0.06
CA TRP A 39 2.51 5.85 0.36
C TRP A 39 2.27 5.04 -0.92
N ASP A 40 1.93 5.70 -2.02
CA ASP A 40 1.66 5.12 -3.33
C ASP A 40 2.88 5.11 -4.25
N LYS A 41 3.99 5.68 -3.79
CA LYS A 41 5.22 5.74 -4.57
C LYS A 41 6.12 4.57 -4.17
N PRO A 42 6.53 3.72 -5.13
CA PRO A 42 7.51 2.69 -4.85
C PRO A 42 8.77 3.36 -4.32
N ARG A 43 9.41 2.74 -3.32
CA ARG A 43 10.76 3.18 -2.93
C ARG A 43 11.64 3.07 -4.16
N LYS A 44 12.33 4.15 -4.51
CA LYS A 44 13.43 4.07 -5.48
C LYS A 44 14.43 3.11 -4.85
N ASN A 45 14.38 1.85 -5.26
CA ASN A 45 15.41 0.90 -4.96
C ASN A 45 16.67 1.50 -5.58
N GLY A 46 17.49 2.14 -4.75
CA GLY A 46 18.90 2.21 -5.05
C GLY A 46 19.29 0.77 -5.33
N THR A 47 19.69 0.51 -6.56
CA THR A 47 20.24 -0.76 -7.03
C THR A 47 21.18 -1.28 -5.94
N ARG A 48 20.71 -2.20 -5.10
CA ARG A 48 21.62 -2.98 -4.29
C ARG A 48 22.28 -3.93 -5.26
N ASN A 49 23.41 -3.49 -5.81
CA ASN A 49 24.38 -4.37 -6.42
C ASN A 49 24.83 -5.34 -5.32
N THR A 50 24.15 -6.47 -5.18
CA THR A 50 24.65 -7.58 -4.39
C THR A 50 25.58 -8.40 -5.28
N ASN A 51 26.74 -7.83 -5.59
CA ASN A 51 27.89 -8.66 -5.88
C ASN A 51 28.39 -9.18 -4.53
N ALA A 52 27.93 -10.38 -4.16
CA ALA A 52 28.36 -11.07 -2.96
C ALA A 52 28.83 -12.47 -3.36
N LYS A 53 30.13 -12.50 -3.67
CA LYS A 53 31.13 -13.57 -3.49
C LYS A 53 30.86 -14.97 -4.05
#